data_AF-A0A6N2E0X5-F1
#
_entry.id   AF-A0A6N2E0X5-F1
#
_cell.length_a   1.000
_cell.length_b   1.000
_cell.length_c   1.000
_cell.angle_alpha   90.00
_cell.angle_beta   90.00
_cell.angle_gamma   90.00
#
_symmetry.space_group_name_H-M   'P 1'
#
loop_
_entity.id
_entity.type
_entity.pdbx_description
1 polymer ?
#
loop_
_entity_poly.entity_id
_entity_poly.type
_entity_poly.pdbx_seq_one_letter_code
_entity_poly.pdbx_strand_id
1 'polypeptide(L)'
;MRSVLWLGLLCAGLGLAACGGEVPAADTPYDDVRAAVAGGSLGDYRGQTVRWTGTVAEARRQFGDDYIEEGVLLVDMDDAAEDDGAPDLIMTTPAAAVDDLEVGNPVTFIAVIRETQRHPGSGGTLLRMELKELVTE
;
A
#
# COMPACT_ATOMS: atom_id res chain seq x y z
N MET A 1 10.87 -16.23 57.45
CA MET A 1 9.95 -15.32 56.72
C MET A 1 9.79 -15.86 55.30
N ARG A 2 8.56 -16.27 54.94
CA ARG A 2 7.90 -16.38 53.62
C ARG A 2 8.80 -16.82 52.44
N SER A 3 8.74 -18.08 51.99
CA SER A 3 7.89 -18.57 50.87
C SER A 3 8.12 -17.76 49.58
N VAL A 4 8.52 -18.32 48.44
CA VAL A 4 7.67 -19.12 47.54
C VAL A 4 8.56 -19.84 46.50
N LEU A 5 8.43 -21.16 46.39
CA LEU A 5 8.73 -21.95 45.18
C LEU A 5 7.75 -21.52 44.08
N TRP A 6 8.17 -21.32 42.82
CA TRP A 6 7.29 -21.67 41.69
C TRP A 6 8.12 -22.13 40.48
N LEU A 7 7.92 -23.41 40.15
CA LEU A 7 8.19 -24.08 38.89
C LEU A 7 7.50 -23.33 37.74
N GLY A 8 8.13 -23.24 36.58
CA GLY A 8 7.52 -22.67 35.39
C GLY A 8 8.25 -23.02 34.10
N LEU A 9 8.55 -24.30 33.92
CA LEU A 9 8.87 -24.87 32.60
C LEU A 9 7.59 -24.81 31.76
N LEU A 10 7.47 -23.82 30.86
CA LEU A 10 6.39 -23.78 29.87
C LEU A 10 6.92 -24.35 28.54
N CYS A 11 6.76 -25.64 28.35
CA CYS A 11 6.60 -26.20 27.02
C CYS A 11 5.24 -25.73 26.49
N ALA A 12 5.23 -24.87 25.48
CA ALA A 12 4.12 -24.76 24.54
C ALA A 12 4.70 -24.99 23.15
N GLY A 13 4.81 -26.28 22.79
CA GLY A 13 4.64 -26.64 21.40
C GLY A 13 3.18 -26.45 21.00
N LEU A 14 2.96 -26.55 19.68
CA LEU A 14 1.68 -26.61 18.96
C LEU A 14 1.19 -25.28 18.41
N GLY A 15 1.16 -25.21 17.08
CA GLY A 15 0.30 -24.28 16.36
C GLY A 15 0.86 -23.83 15.03
N LEU A 16 0.95 -24.75 14.05
CA LEU A 16 0.68 -24.37 12.66
C LEU A 16 -0.77 -23.86 12.63
N ALA A 17 -0.96 -22.59 12.96
CA ALA A 17 -2.20 -21.89 12.76
C ALA A 17 -2.17 -21.39 11.31
N ALA A 18 -2.76 -22.17 10.41
CA ALA A 18 -3.34 -21.61 9.20
C ALA A 18 -4.43 -20.62 9.67
N CYS A 19 -4.08 -19.35 9.80
CA CYS A 19 -4.99 -18.27 10.16
C CYS A 19 -4.90 -17.20 9.08
N GLY A 20 -6.01 -16.99 8.37
CA GLY A 20 -6.24 -15.80 7.58
C GLY A 20 -6.27 -14.58 8.50
N GLY A 21 -5.08 -14.09 8.86
CA GLY A 21 -4.91 -12.86 9.59
C GLY A 21 -5.06 -11.69 8.64
N GLU A 22 -5.96 -10.77 8.99
CA GLU A 22 -6.06 -9.46 8.36
C GLU A 22 -4.69 -8.77 8.39
N VAL A 23 -4.26 -8.22 7.25
CA VAL A 23 -3.00 -7.47 7.19
C VAL A 23 -3.18 -6.21 8.03
N PRO A 24 -2.43 -6.02 9.14
CA PRO A 24 -2.64 -4.88 10.02
C PRO A 24 -2.29 -3.59 9.28
N ALA A 25 -3.24 -2.67 9.23
CA ALA A 25 -3.09 -1.34 8.64
C ALA A 25 -3.28 -0.26 9.72
N ALA A 26 -2.46 0.78 9.65
CA ALA A 26 -2.63 2.01 10.42
C ALA A 26 -3.78 2.82 9.85
N ASP A 27 -4.49 3.53 10.74
CA ASP A 27 -5.58 4.46 10.39
C ASP A 27 -5.04 5.84 9.98
N THR A 28 -3.90 5.87 9.28
CA THR A 28 -3.24 7.11 8.86
C THR A 28 -3.99 7.70 7.67
N PRO A 29 -4.57 8.90 7.76
CA PRO A 29 -5.23 9.55 6.63
C PRO A 29 -4.24 9.88 5.51
N TYR A 30 -4.70 9.82 4.26
CA TYR A 30 -3.84 10.16 3.12
C TYR A 30 -3.39 11.62 3.13
N ASP A 31 -4.25 12.56 3.53
CA ASP A 31 -3.93 14.00 3.59
C ASP A 31 -2.73 14.32 4.50
N ASP A 32 -2.58 13.59 5.60
CA ASP A 32 -1.43 13.74 6.52
C ASP A 32 -0.12 13.33 5.83
N VAL A 33 -0.17 12.25 5.04
CA VAL A 33 0.98 11.76 4.26
C VAL A 33 1.28 12.71 3.10
N ARG A 34 0.26 13.22 2.40
CA ARG A 34 0.38 14.24 1.35
C ARG A 34 1.04 15.51 1.88
N ALA A 35 0.60 16.01 3.03
CA ALA A 35 1.22 17.15 3.69
C ALA A 35 2.69 16.88 4.06
N ALA A 36 3.00 15.66 4.51
CA ALA A 36 4.37 15.25 4.83
C ALA A 36 5.27 15.14 3.60
N VAL A 37 4.74 14.70 2.45
CA VAL A 37 5.47 14.73 1.18
C VAL A 37 5.82 16.18 0.80
N ALA A 38 4.85 17.09 0.85
CA ALA A 38 5.07 18.51 0.56
C ALA A 38 6.04 19.19 1.54
N GLY A 39 5.97 18.82 2.82
CA GLY A 39 6.83 19.34 3.88
C GLY A 39 8.20 18.68 4.02
N GLY A 40 8.49 17.62 3.26
CA GLY A 40 9.75 16.87 3.33
C GLY A 40 9.89 15.97 4.58
N SER A 41 8.79 15.63 5.25
CA SER A 41 8.73 14.82 6.47
C SER A 41 8.15 13.41 6.26
N LEU A 42 8.12 12.90 5.03
CA LEU A 42 7.65 11.53 4.72
C LEU A 42 8.33 10.43 5.57
N GLY A 43 9.53 10.70 6.12
CA GLY A 43 10.24 9.79 7.01
C GLY A 43 9.42 9.30 8.21
N ASP A 44 8.47 10.10 8.70
CA ASP A 44 7.60 9.75 9.83
C ASP A 44 6.57 8.67 9.47
N TYR A 45 6.25 8.54 8.19
CA TYR A 45 5.25 7.60 7.65
C TYR A 45 5.86 6.40 6.92
N ARG A 46 7.14 6.49 6.54
CA ARG A 46 7.84 5.44 5.80
C ARG A 46 7.80 4.12 6.57
N GLY A 47 7.34 3.06 5.90
CA GLY A 47 7.22 1.72 6.45
C GLY A 47 5.89 1.43 7.14
N GLN A 48 5.00 2.43 7.30
CA GLN A 48 3.65 2.19 7.79
C GLN A 48 2.83 1.47 6.71
N THR A 49 2.07 0.46 7.12
CA THR A 49 1.03 -0.17 6.32
C THR A 49 -0.25 0.63 6.47
N VAL A 50 -0.93 0.96 5.38
CA VAL A 50 -2.19 1.71 5.37
C VAL A 50 -3.23 0.99 4.52
N ARG A 51 -4.51 1.26 4.80
CA ARG A 51 -5.63 0.82 3.96
C ARG A 51 -6.32 2.06 3.43
N TRP A 52 -6.29 2.24 2.12
CA TRP A 52 -6.89 3.40 1.46
C TRP A 52 -7.76 2.98 0.28
N THR A 53 -8.64 3.87 -0.10
CA THR A 53 -9.46 3.79 -1.31
C THR A 53 -9.20 5.04 -2.13
N GLY A 54 -8.88 4.84 -3.41
CA GLY A 54 -8.74 5.92 -4.39
C GLY A 54 -9.39 5.50 -5.71
N THR A 55 -9.12 6.25 -6.77
CA THR A 55 -9.62 5.98 -8.12
C THR A 55 -8.49 5.46 -9.01
N VAL A 56 -8.75 4.43 -9.81
CA VAL A 56 -7.78 3.94 -10.79
C VAL A 56 -7.55 5.03 -11.85
N ALA A 57 -6.38 5.64 -11.86
CA ALA A 57 -5.98 6.61 -12.87
C ALA A 57 -5.41 5.92 -14.12
N GLU A 58 -4.60 4.88 -13.91
CA GLU A 58 -4.03 4.06 -14.96
C GLU A 58 -3.73 2.66 -14.42
N ALA A 59 -4.03 1.63 -15.21
CA ALA A 59 -3.59 0.26 -14.97
C ALA A 59 -3.00 -0.29 -16.27
N ARG A 60 -1.76 -0.75 -16.23
CA ARG A 60 -1.10 -1.34 -17.41
C ARG A 60 -0.10 -2.42 -17.04
N ARG A 61 0.16 -3.29 -17.99
CA ARG A 61 1.24 -4.28 -17.89
C ARG A 61 2.54 -3.71 -18.46
N GLN A 62 3.66 -4.11 -17.90
CA GLN A 62 4.99 -3.82 -18.42
C GLN A 62 5.93 -4.99 -18.17
N PHE A 63 7.03 -5.05 -18.91
CA PHE A 63 8.11 -5.97 -18.60
C PHE A 63 9.08 -5.30 -17.63
N GLY A 64 9.32 -5.93 -16.47
CA GLY A 64 10.35 -5.53 -15.53
C GLY A 64 11.76 -5.80 -16.07
N ASP A 65 12.77 -5.45 -15.26
CA ASP A 65 14.19 -5.55 -15.63
C ASP A 65 14.67 -6.99 -15.86
N ASP A 66 13.96 -7.97 -15.30
CA ASP A 66 14.19 -9.41 -15.45
C ASP A 66 13.31 -10.06 -16.53
N TYR A 67 12.62 -9.25 -17.35
CA TYR A 67 11.63 -9.68 -18.34
C TYR A 67 10.41 -10.40 -17.74
N ILE A 68 10.19 -10.29 -16.43
CA ILE A 68 8.93 -10.72 -15.82
C ILE A 68 7.86 -9.66 -16.11
N GLU A 69 6.70 -10.11 -16.57
CA GLU A 69 5.55 -9.23 -16.78
C GLU A 69 4.96 -8.84 -15.41
N GLU A 70 4.85 -7.53 -15.18
CA GLU A 70 4.31 -6.93 -13.96
C GLU A 70 3.18 -5.96 -14.31
N GLY A 71 2.27 -5.76 -13.37
CA GLY A 71 1.28 -4.70 -13.45
C GLY A 71 1.80 -3.41 -12.80
N VAL A 72 1.46 -2.27 -13.37
CA VAL A 72 1.61 -0.96 -12.77
C VAL A 72 0.22 -0.39 -12.57
N LEU A 73 -0.04 0.05 -11.35
CA LEU A 73 -1.25 0.73 -10.95
C LEU A 73 -0.89 2.15 -10.49
N LEU A 74 -1.48 3.14 -11.15
CA LEU A 74 -1.49 4.53 -10.74
C LEU A 74 -2.86 4.87 -10.16
N VAL A 75 -2.86 5.45 -8.97
CA VAL A 75 -4.08 5.78 -8.23
C VAL A 75 -4.13 7.28 -8.00
N ASP A 76 -5.26 7.86 -8.37
CA ASP A 76 -5.67 9.21 -7.99
C ASP A 76 -6.38 9.13 -6.64
N MET A 77 -5.91 9.91 -5.68
CA MET A 77 -6.47 9.98 -4.34
C MET A 77 -7.32 11.23 -4.13
N ASP A 78 -7.34 12.14 -5.10
CA ASP A 78 -8.31 13.23 -5.15
C ASP A 78 -9.65 12.70 -5.65
N ASP A 79 -10.73 13.33 -5.17
CA ASP A 79 -12.08 12.95 -5.60
C ASP A 79 -12.19 13.23 -7.10
N ALA A 80 -12.75 12.27 -7.86
CA ALA A 80 -12.75 12.26 -9.34
C ALA A 80 -13.47 13.47 -9.99
N ALA A 81 -14.05 14.35 -9.17
CA ALA A 81 -14.77 15.55 -9.59
C ALA A 81 -13.89 16.80 -9.70
N GLU A 82 -12.67 16.83 -9.14
CA GLU A 82 -11.91 18.10 -8.97
C GLU A 82 -10.58 18.20 -9.72
N ASP A 83 -10.06 17.14 -10.35
CA ASP A 83 -8.74 17.17 -11.00
C ASP A 83 -8.67 16.47 -12.38
N ASP A 84 -7.57 16.70 -13.08
CA ASP A 84 -7.21 16.16 -14.39
C ASP A 84 -7.10 14.62 -14.44
N GLY A 85 -7.33 13.94 -13.30
CA GLY A 85 -7.00 12.53 -13.07
C GLY A 85 -5.50 12.31 -12.88
N ALA A 86 -4.77 13.30 -12.34
CA ALA A 86 -3.34 13.17 -12.15
C ALA A 86 -3.08 12.19 -11.00
N PRO A 87 -2.30 11.12 -11.21
CA PRO A 87 -2.10 10.13 -10.16
C PRO A 87 -1.26 10.70 -9.00
N ASP A 88 -1.64 10.32 -7.79
CA ASP A 88 -0.90 10.58 -6.55
C ASP A 88 0.05 9.43 -6.21
N LEU A 89 -0.40 8.20 -6.45
CA LEU A 89 0.26 7.00 -5.98
C LEU A 89 0.70 6.11 -7.13
N ILE A 90 1.73 5.31 -6.89
CA ILE A 90 2.15 4.24 -7.78
C ILE A 90 2.44 2.95 -7.01
N MET A 91 1.93 1.84 -7.55
CA MET A 91 2.13 0.49 -7.03
C MET A 91 2.48 -0.46 -8.17
N THR A 92 3.33 -1.44 -7.85
CA THR A 92 3.48 -2.64 -8.67
C THR A 92 2.44 -3.67 -8.22
N THR A 93 1.76 -4.29 -9.18
CA THR A 93 0.75 -5.33 -8.96
C THR A 93 1.13 -6.61 -9.73
N PRO A 94 0.55 -7.77 -9.41
CA PRO A 94 0.62 -8.92 -10.32
C PRO A 94 0.03 -8.55 -11.69
N ALA A 95 0.68 -8.94 -12.79
CA ALA A 95 0.22 -8.59 -14.14
C ALA A 95 -1.23 -8.99 -14.44
N ALA A 96 -1.69 -10.12 -13.89
CA ALA A 96 -3.07 -10.59 -14.03
C ALA A 96 -4.10 -9.68 -13.35
N ALA A 97 -3.73 -8.97 -12.28
CA ALA A 97 -4.65 -8.07 -11.57
C ALA A 97 -5.01 -6.84 -12.42
N VAL A 98 -4.23 -6.52 -13.46
CA VAL A 98 -4.53 -5.40 -14.38
C VAL A 98 -5.85 -5.62 -15.10
N ASP A 99 -6.25 -6.87 -15.36
CA ASP A 99 -7.46 -7.19 -16.11
C ASP A 99 -8.75 -6.84 -15.35
N ASP A 100 -8.65 -6.75 -14.02
CA ASP A 100 -9.76 -6.42 -13.12
C ASP A 100 -9.79 -4.94 -12.72
N LEU A 101 -8.81 -4.14 -13.18
CA LEU A 101 -8.68 -2.72 -12.83
C LEU A 101 -9.21 -1.84 -13.97
N GLU A 102 -10.34 -1.18 -13.73
CA GLU A 102 -10.97 -0.27 -14.67
C GLU A 102 -10.65 1.19 -14.31
N VAL A 103 -10.15 1.96 -15.28
CA VAL A 103 -9.88 3.40 -15.10
C VAL A 103 -11.17 4.15 -14.74
N GLY A 104 -11.09 5.01 -13.71
CA GLY A 104 -12.22 5.75 -13.19
C GLY A 104 -13.03 5.00 -12.12
N ASN A 105 -12.78 3.71 -11.90
CA ASN A 105 -13.42 2.96 -10.82
C ASN A 105 -12.64 3.09 -9.51
N PRO A 106 -13.32 2.99 -8.35
CA PRO A 106 -12.65 2.95 -7.07
C PRO A 106 -11.82 1.68 -6.93
N VAL A 107 -10.66 1.80 -6.29
CA VAL A 107 -9.79 0.70 -5.90
C VAL A 107 -9.43 0.84 -4.43
N THR A 108 -9.69 -0.22 -3.66
CA THR A 108 -9.27 -0.31 -2.26
C THR A 108 -8.04 -1.21 -2.16
N PHE A 109 -7.05 -0.79 -1.39
CA PHE A 109 -5.80 -1.51 -1.25
C PHE A 109 -5.24 -1.41 0.16
N ILE A 110 -4.42 -2.39 0.53
CA ILE A 110 -3.53 -2.35 1.69
C ILE A 110 -2.11 -2.28 1.15
N ALA A 111 -1.35 -1.26 1.54
CA ALA A 111 0.00 -1.04 1.03
C ALA A 111 0.93 -0.40 2.07
N VAL A 112 2.24 -0.55 1.88
CA VAL A 112 3.28 0.03 2.73
C VAL A 112 3.83 1.29 2.07
N ILE A 113 3.90 2.38 2.83
CA ILE A 113 4.49 3.65 2.39
C ILE A 113 6.01 3.49 2.23
N ARG A 114 6.56 3.76 1.04
CA ARG A 114 8.01 3.62 0.78
C ARG A 114 8.72 4.95 0.60
N GLU A 115 8.51 5.61 -0.52
CA GLU A 115 9.28 6.79 -0.91
C GLU A 115 8.52 7.59 -1.95
N THR A 116 9.02 8.78 -2.25
CA THR A 116 8.53 9.58 -3.37
C THR A 116 9.37 9.30 -4.60
N GLN A 117 8.72 9.24 -5.77
CA GLN A 117 9.40 9.25 -7.05
C GLN A 117 8.86 10.36 -7.93
N ARG A 118 9.69 10.88 -8.84
CA ARG A 118 9.23 11.87 -9.81
C ARG A 118 8.43 11.17 -10.91
N HIS A 119 7.25 11.67 -11.22
CA HIS A 119 6.48 11.21 -12.37
C HIS A 119 7.25 11.58 -13.65
N PRO A 120 7.61 10.61 -14.50
CA PRO A 120 8.26 10.92 -15.78
C PRO A 120 7.27 11.67 -16.68
N GLY A 121 7.66 12.82 -17.22
CA GLY A 121 6.86 13.60 -18.18
C GLY A 121 6.05 14.77 -17.60
N SER A 122 5.46 14.66 -16.40
CA SER A 122 4.65 15.73 -15.80
C SER A 122 5.40 16.57 -14.76
N GLY A 123 6.52 16.07 -14.22
CA GLY A 123 7.28 16.75 -13.16
C GLY A 123 6.65 16.66 -11.76
N GLY A 124 5.45 16.07 -11.64
CA GLY A 124 4.77 15.78 -10.38
C GLY A 124 5.51 14.76 -9.51
N THR A 125 5.12 14.68 -8.24
CA THR A 125 5.66 13.71 -7.27
C THR A 125 4.63 12.63 -7.03
N LEU A 126 5.01 11.37 -7.24
CA LEU A 126 4.21 10.20 -6.89
C LEU A 126 4.69 9.62 -5.57
N LEU A 127 3.77 9.19 -4.73
CA LEU A 127 4.07 8.35 -3.59
C LEU A 127 4.16 6.88 -4.05
N ARG A 128 5.36 6.32 -3.98
CA ARG A 128 5.60 4.91 -4.23
C ARG A 128 5.16 4.09 -3.02
N MET A 129 4.29 3.14 -3.30
CA MET A 129 3.69 2.25 -2.31
C MET A 129 4.06 0.81 -2.66
N GLU A 130 4.28 -0.01 -1.64
CA GLU A 130 4.43 -1.45 -1.81
C GLU A 130 3.11 -2.14 -1.48
N LEU A 131 2.45 -2.63 -2.52
CA LEU A 131 1.18 -3.33 -2.41
C LEU A 131 1.31 -4.60 -1.55
N LYS A 132 0.37 -4.78 -0.63
CA LYS A 132 0.18 -6.01 0.14
C LYS A 132 -1.06 -6.76 -0.31
N GLU A 133 -2.12 -6.03 -0.59
CA GLU A 133 -3.41 -6.60 -0.95
C GLU A 133 -4.20 -5.61 -1.82
N LEU A 134 -4.81 -6.10 -2.90
CA LEU A 134 -5.91 -5.41 -3.58
C LEU A 134 -7.21 -5.99 -3.02
N VAL A 135 -8.10 -5.11 -2.58
CA VAL A 135 -9.41 -5.49 -2.05
C VAL A 135 -10.40 -5.38 -3.19
N THR A 136 -10.75 -6.52 -3.76
CA THR A 136 -11.84 -6.65 -4.73
C THR A 136 -13.13 -6.99 -3.98
N GLU A 137 -14.18 -6.18 -4.13
CA GLU A 137 -15.52 -6.46 -3.57
C GLU A 137 -16.31 -7.46 -4.42
#